data_AF-A0A954Q5N8-F1
#
_entry.id   AF-A0A954Q5N8-F1
#
_cell.length_a   1.000
_cell.length_b   1.000
_cell.length_c   1.000
_cell.angle_alpha   90.00
_cell.angle_beta   90.00
_cell.angle_gamma   90.00
#
_symmetry.space_group_name_H-M   'P 1'
#
loop_
_entity.id
_entity.type
_entity.pdbx_description
1 polymer ?
#
loop_
_entity_poly.entity_id
_entity_poly.type
_entity_poly.pdbx_seq_one_letter_code
_entity_poly.pdbx_strand_id
1 'polypeptide(L)'
;METYTVRKLSFFVLVAGLLLSTGLVAGERIDPTKATIEENSAVLWYDVRLLGVEGQGWSDTKAKFDRLPAKAEGVVRDAVWGLSHHSAGMAIRFKTDADTIHARWELTSSGLDMPHMPATGVSGLDLYVKTEAGSWRWLANGRPTTFPENQVTLAESIPAGDREYMLYLPLYN
;
A
#
# COMPACT_ATOMS: atom_id res chain seq x y z
N MET A 1 -75.13 8.19 14.03
CA MET A 1 -74.13 9.03 14.70
C MET A 1 -73.16 8.05 15.35
N GLU A 2 -71.93 7.78 14.92
CA GLU A 2 -71.02 8.22 13.87
C GLU A 2 -70.03 7.06 13.70
N THR A 3 -69.71 6.65 12.48
CA THR A 3 -68.77 5.55 12.18
C THR A 3 -67.33 6.05 12.29
N TYR A 4 -66.52 5.51 13.22
CA TYR A 4 -65.09 5.81 13.32
C TYR A 4 -64.26 4.93 12.39
N THR A 5 -63.78 5.52 11.30
CA THR A 5 -62.84 4.91 10.35
C THR A 5 -61.42 5.00 10.92
N VAL A 6 -60.83 3.87 11.29
CA VAL A 6 -59.40 3.79 11.68
C VAL A 6 -58.54 3.98 10.44
N ARG A 7 -57.89 5.15 10.31
CA ARG A 7 -56.86 5.39 9.29
C ARG A 7 -55.56 4.70 9.71
N LYS A 8 -55.12 3.69 8.96
CA LYS A 8 -53.79 3.08 9.12
C LYS A 8 -52.71 4.12 8.79
N LEU A 9 -51.81 4.36 9.75
CA LEU A 9 -50.64 5.21 9.58
C LEU A 9 -49.43 4.33 9.24
N SER A 10 -49.01 4.33 7.98
CA SER A 10 -47.83 3.60 7.53
C SER A 10 -46.61 4.53 7.58
N PHE A 11 -45.62 4.22 8.41
CA PHE A 11 -44.32 4.89 8.41
C PHE A 11 -43.40 4.21 7.41
N PHE A 12 -43.05 4.91 6.32
CA PHE A 12 -41.91 4.55 5.48
C PHE A 12 -40.64 5.11 6.13
N VAL A 13 -39.81 4.24 6.71
CA VAL A 13 -38.43 4.60 7.06
C VAL A 13 -37.62 4.45 5.78
N LEU A 14 -37.37 5.58 5.11
CA LEU A 14 -36.38 5.65 4.04
C LEU A 14 -35.01 5.54 4.71
N VAL A 15 -34.44 4.33 4.78
CA VAL A 15 -33.02 4.15 5.09
C VAL A 15 -32.25 4.67 3.88
N ALA A 16 -31.96 5.97 3.88
CA ALA A 16 -30.99 6.53 2.97
C ALA A 16 -29.67 5.83 3.30
N GLY A 17 -29.25 4.92 2.40
CA GLY A 17 -27.97 4.25 2.49
C GLY A 17 -26.90 5.32 2.61
N LEU A 18 -26.29 5.40 3.79
CA LEU A 18 -25.09 6.19 4.00
C LEU A 18 -24.02 5.49 3.15
N LEU A 19 -23.86 5.93 1.91
CA LEU A 19 -22.62 5.75 1.17
C LEU A 19 -21.58 6.45 2.04
N LEU A 20 -20.93 5.69 2.92
CA LEU A 20 -19.63 6.09 3.44
C LEU A 20 -18.74 6.18 2.21
N SER A 21 -18.67 7.37 1.62
CA SER A 21 -17.47 7.79 0.93
C SER A 21 -16.37 7.61 1.97
N THR A 22 -15.63 6.51 1.88
CA THR A 22 -14.32 6.43 2.49
C THR A 22 -13.53 7.56 1.85
N GLY A 23 -13.61 8.75 2.45
CA GLY A 23 -12.69 9.81 2.12
C GLY A 23 -11.31 9.19 2.15
N LEU A 24 -10.51 9.45 1.11
CA LEU A 24 -9.11 9.07 1.10
C LEU A 24 -8.51 9.64 2.40
N VAL A 25 -8.41 8.82 3.45
CA VAL A 25 -7.81 9.23 4.70
C VAL A 25 -6.39 9.64 4.31
N ALA A 26 -6.02 10.86 4.66
CA ALA A 26 -4.65 11.32 4.48
C ALA A 26 -3.75 10.34 5.24
N GLY A 27 -2.64 9.92 4.64
CA GLY A 27 -1.67 9.05 5.27
C GLY A 27 -1.32 9.61 6.65
N GLU A 28 -1.49 8.78 7.67
CA GLU A 28 -1.15 9.16 9.03
C GLU A 28 0.35 9.42 9.11
N ARG A 29 0.74 10.39 9.95
CA ARG A 29 2.16 10.64 10.19
C ARG A 29 2.75 9.39 10.84
N ILE A 30 3.88 8.90 10.33
CA ILE A 30 4.54 7.74 10.91
C ILE A 30 4.91 8.07 12.36
N ASP A 31 4.51 7.19 13.28
CA ASP A 31 4.85 7.27 14.70
C ASP A 31 6.33 6.89 14.91
N PRO A 32 7.19 7.83 15.36
CA PRO A 32 8.61 7.57 15.55
C PRO A 32 8.92 6.46 16.56
N THR A 33 7.98 6.15 17.46
CA THR A 33 8.18 5.09 18.47
C THR A 33 8.11 3.68 17.88
N LYS A 34 7.55 3.54 16.67
CA LYS A 34 7.51 2.27 15.92
C LYS A 34 8.79 2.00 15.12
N ALA A 35 9.75 2.92 15.14
CA ALA A 35 11.02 2.75 14.44
C ALA A 35 11.94 1.77 15.17
N THR A 36 12.67 0.98 14.39
CA THR A 36 13.90 0.32 14.84
C THR A 36 15.11 1.17 14.45
N ILE A 37 16.05 1.32 15.37
CA ILE A 37 17.29 2.09 15.16
C ILE A 37 18.45 1.10 15.09
N GLU A 38 19.22 1.14 14.01
CA GLU A 38 20.46 0.36 13.87
C GLU A 38 21.60 1.02 14.65
N GLU A 39 22.52 0.24 15.20
CA GLU A 39 23.66 0.76 15.95
C GLU A 39 24.48 1.75 15.11
N ASN A 40 24.81 2.91 15.69
CA ASN A 40 25.55 3.99 15.03
C ASN A 40 24.89 4.59 13.78
N SER A 41 23.58 4.40 13.59
CA SER A 41 22.82 5.00 12.49
C SER A 41 21.82 6.04 13.01
N ALA A 42 21.67 7.15 12.29
CA ALA A 42 20.59 8.11 12.52
C ALA A 42 19.29 7.73 11.78
N VAL A 43 19.29 6.62 11.03
CA VAL A 43 18.15 6.19 10.23
C VAL A 43 17.12 5.48 11.12
N LEU A 44 15.88 5.96 11.05
CA LEU A 44 14.72 5.31 11.65
C LEU A 44 14.12 4.33 10.63
N TRP A 45 14.25 3.03 10.88
CA TRP A 45 13.67 1.99 10.01
C TRP A 45 12.27 1.61 10.47
N TYR A 46 11.32 1.54 9.54
CA TYR A 46 9.94 1.17 9.83
C TYR A 46 9.55 -0.08 9.04
N ASP A 47 8.90 -1.01 9.73
CA ASP A 47 8.25 -2.15 9.08
C ASP A 47 6.95 -1.68 8.41
N VAL A 48 6.91 -1.72 7.07
CA VAL A 48 5.75 -1.29 6.28
C VAL A 48 4.47 -2.07 6.62
N ARG A 49 4.58 -3.28 7.17
CA ARG A 49 3.43 -4.07 7.61
C ARG A 49 2.65 -3.39 8.74
N LEU A 50 3.32 -2.53 9.51
CA LEU A 50 2.73 -1.74 10.60
C LEU A 50 2.13 -0.42 10.12
N LEU A 51 2.45 0.03 8.90
CA LEU A 51 1.91 1.24 8.29
C LEU A 51 0.61 0.96 7.51
N GLY A 52 0.39 -0.29 7.13
CA GLY A 52 -0.74 -0.71 6.31
C GLY A 52 -0.38 -0.81 4.84
N VAL A 53 -1.05 -1.73 4.15
CA VAL A 53 -0.87 -1.98 2.71
C VAL A 53 -2.16 -1.61 2.00
N GLU A 54 -2.09 -0.62 1.11
CA GLU A 54 -3.19 -0.26 0.21
C GLU A 54 -3.19 -1.14 -1.04
N GLY A 55 -4.33 -1.23 -1.73
CA GLY A 55 -4.46 -1.99 -2.98
C GLY A 55 -4.65 -3.51 -2.79
N GLN A 56 -4.78 -3.99 -1.55
CA GLN A 56 -5.09 -5.38 -1.25
C GLN A 56 -6.61 -5.62 -1.29
N GLY A 57 -7.04 -6.64 -2.05
CA GLY A 57 -8.45 -7.05 -2.10
C GLY A 57 -8.90 -7.89 -0.90
N TRP A 58 -7.95 -8.51 -0.18
CA TRP A 58 -8.20 -9.46 0.90
C TRP A 58 -7.20 -9.29 2.03
N SER A 59 -7.61 -9.61 3.25
CA SER A 59 -6.76 -9.62 4.44
C SER A 59 -6.42 -11.03 4.93
N ASP A 60 -7.21 -12.03 4.54
CA ASP A 60 -7.04 -13.45 4.87
C ASP A 60 -6.09 -14.14 3.89
N THR A 61 -4.92 -13.56 3.67
CA THR A 61 -3.91 -14.02 2.71
C THR A 61 -2.92 -15.01 3.33
N LYS A 62 -2.22 -15.80 2.51
CA LYS A 62 -1.22 -16.78 3.01
C LYS A 62 0.08 -16.08 3.42
N ALA A 63 0.58 -15.18 2.57
CA ALA A 63 1.63 -14.23 2.89
C ALA A 63 1.10 -12.79 2.87
N LYS A 64 1.81 -11.89 3.56
CA LYS A 64 1.33 -10.52 3.80
C LYS A 64 1.11 -9.70 2.53
N PHE A 65 1.85 -9.98 1.45
CA PHE A 65 1.78 -9.27 0.18
C PHE A 65 1.11 -10.07 -0.95
N ASP A 66 0.42 -11.17 -0.62
CA ASP A 66 -0.36 -11.90 -1.63
C ASP A 66 -1.61 -11.13 -2.05
N ARG A 67 -1.99 -11.28 -3.32
CA ARG A 67 -3.18 -10.68 -3.91
C ARG A 67 -4.43 -11.55 -3.81
N LEU A 68 -4.32 -12.81 -3.41
CA LEU A 68 -5.46 -13.71 -3.24
C LEU A 68 -5.57 -14.20 -1.79
N PRO A 69 -6.79 -14.50 -1.30
CA PRO A 69 -6.95 -15.06 0.02
C PRO A 69 -6.42 -16.50 0.07
N ALA A 70 -5.96 -16.96 1.23
CA ALA A 70 -5.35 -18.28 1.43
C ALA A 70 -6.26 -19.43 0.95
N LYS A 71 -7.58 -19.27 1.08
CA LYS A 71 -8.58 -20.26 0.61
C LYS A 71 -8.59 -20.50 -0.91
N ALA A 72 -7.92 -19.65 -1.70
CA ALA A 72 -7.82 -19.82 -3.15
C ALA A 72 -6.78 -20.89 -3.53
N GLU A 73 -5.86 -21.24 -2.64
CA GLU A 73 -4.86 -22.28 -2.87
C GLU A 73 -5.52 -23.63 -3.15
N GLY A 74 -5.14 -24.28 -4.26
CA GLY A 74 -5.74 -25.54 -4.71
C GLY A 74 -7.15 -25.42 -5.31
N VAL A 75 -7.76 -24.22 -5.30
CA VAL A 75 -9.04 -23.94 -5.96
C VAL A 75 -8.81 -23.30 -7.33
N VAL A 76 -7.92 -22.31 -7.40
CA VAL A 76 -7.50 -21.72 -8.67
C VAL A 76 -6.39 -22.57 -9.31
N ARG A 77 -6.18 -22.40 -10.63
CA ARG A 77 -5.07 -23.05 -11.34
C ARG A 77 -3.73 -22.65 -10.70
N ASP A 78 -2.79 -23.58 -10.64
CA ASP A 78 -1.47 -23.36 -10.04
C ASP A 78 -0.74 -22.12 -10.58
N ALA A 79 -0.83 -21.85 -11.89
CA ALA A 79 -0.25 -20.64 -12.49
C ALA A 79 -0.88 -19.34 -11.97
N VAL A 80 -2.19 -19.34 -11.68
CA VAL A 80 -2.89 -18.19 -11.10
C VAL A 80 -2.51 -18.02 -9.63
N TRP A 81 -2.39 -19.13 -8.90
CA TRP A 81 -1.91 -19.12 -7.52
C TRP A 81 -0.48 -18.56 -7.44
N GLY A 82 0.44 -19.04 -8.27
CA GLY A 82 1.81 -18.52 -8.34
C GLY A 82 1.87 -17.01 -8.61
N LEU A 83 1.09 -16.51 -9.58
CA LEU A 83 1.01 -15.07 -9.86
C LEU A 83 0.40 -14.24 -8.71
N SER A 84 -0.35 -14.88 -7.81
CA SER A 84 -0.97 -14.18 -6.69
C SER A 84 0.03 -13.70 -5.64
N HIS A 85 1.23 -14.29 -5.61
CA HIS A 85 2.28 -13.90 -4.67
C HIS A 85 3.00 -12.60 -5.04
N HIS A 86 2.80 -12.08 -6.26
CA HIS A 86 3.34 -10.77 -6.67
C HIS A 86 2.53 -9.61 -6.12
N SER A 87 3.20 -8.56 -5.66
CA SER A 87 2.57 -7.39 -5.02
C SER A 87 1.98 -6.34 -5.98
N ALA A 88 1.65 -6.71 -7.21
CA ALA A 88 1.19 -5.78 -8.23
C ALA A 88 -0.01 -4.93 -7.79
N GLY A 89 0.15 -3.61 -7.84
CA GLY A 89 -0.89 -2.65 -7.48
C GLY A 89 -1.01 -2.38 -5.98
N MET A 90 -0.17 -3.01 -5.14
CA MET A 90 -0.07 -2.68 -3.73
C MET A 90 0.82 -1.47 -3.50
N ALA A 91 0.50 -0.68 -2.48
CA ALA A 91 1.28 0.47 -2.10
C ALA A 91 1.28 0.71 -0.59
N ILE A 92 2.33 1.37 -0.11
CA ILE A 92 2.44 1.83 1.27
C ILE A 92 2.28 3.35 1.28
N ARG A 93 1.30 3.83 2.03
CA ARG A 93 1.01 5.25 2.14
C ARG A 93 1.40 5.75 3.51
N PHE A 94 2.21 6.81 3.56
CA PHE A 94 2.75 7.31 4.81
C PHE A 94 3.05 8.80 4.75
N LYS A 95 3.14 9.44 5.91
CA LYS A 95 3.48 10.87 6.03
C LYS A 95 4.69 11.08 6.93
N THR A 96 5.65 11.88 6.47
CA THR A 96 6.90 12.20 7.20
C THR A 96 7.46 13.56 6.77
N ASP A 97 8.27 14.17 7.63
CA ASP A 97 9.07 15.37 7.36
C ASP A 97 10.56 15.06 7.14
N ALA A 98 10.92 13.78 7.00
CA ALA A 98 12.27 13.36 6.70
C ALA A 98 12.82 14.04 5.44
N ASP A 99 14.07 14.49 5.50
CA ASP A 99 14.82 15.04 4.37
C ASP A 99 15.38 13.95 3.44
N THR A 100 15.37 12.70 3.91
CA THR A 100 15.95 11.54 3.25
C THR A 100 15.05 10.33 3.43
N ILE A 101 14.82 9.59 2.35
CA ILE A 101 14.00 8.36 2.35
C ILE A 101 14.86 7.21 1.85
N HIS A 102 15.04 6.19 2.69
CA HIS A 102 15.64 4.91 2.32
C HIS A 102 14.56 3.84 2.17
N ALA A 103 14.84 2.82 1.36
CA ALA A 103 14.03 1.62 1.29
C ALA A 103 14.91 0.38 1.35
N ARG A 104 14.45 -0.62 2.08
CA ARG A 104 15.00 -1.97 2.12
C ARG A 104 13.86 -2.97 1.88
N TRP A 105 14.06 -3.91 0.96
CA TRP A 105 13.05 -4.92 0.64
C TRP A 105 13.71 -6.25 0.26
N GLU A 106 12.97 -7.31 0.48
CA GLU A 106 13.34 -8.68 0.10
C GLU A 106 12.43 -9.17 -1.02
N LEU A 107 13.02 -9.81 -2.00
CA LEU A 107 12.35 -10.39 -3.16
C LEU A 107 12.12 -11.89 -2.94
N THR A 108 11.05 -12.43 -3.53
CA THR A 108 10.71 -13.86 -3.44
C THR A 108 11.23 -14.67 -4.62
N SER A 109 11.55 -14.01 -5.73
CA SER A 109 12.09 -14.60 -6.94
C SER A 109 13.41 -13.93 -7.36
N SER A 110 14.38 -14.73 -7.82
CA SER A 110 15.66 -14.23 -8.37
C SER A 110 15.54 -13.65 -9.77
N GLY A 111 14.39 -13.83 -10.44
CA GLY A 111 14.09 -13.20 -11.72
C GLY A 111 13.84 -11.71 -11.56
N LEU A 112 14.91 -10.91 -11.61
CA LEU A 112 14.84 -9.47 -11.35
C LEU A 112 14.14 -8.70 -12.47
N ASP A 113 14.22 -9.16 -13.71
CA ASP A 113 13.68 -8.53 -14.93
C ASP A 113 13.05 -9.56 -15.90
N MET A 114 12.49 -9.06 -17.00
CA MET A 114 12.00 -9.85 -18.12
C MET A 114 12.44 -9.22 -19.44
N PRO A 115 12.54 -9.97 -20.56
CA PRO A 115 12.97 -9.41 -21.85
C PRO A 115 12.17 -8.19 -22.34
N HIS A 116 10.93 -8.02 -21.86
CA HIS A 116 10.02 -6.94 -22.21
C HIS A 116 9.71 -6.00 -21.03
N MET A 117 10.32 -6.21 -19.86
CA MET A 117 10.04 -5.44 -18.65
C MET A 117 11.32 -5.24 -17.81
N PRO A 118 11.73 -3.99 -17.55
CA PRO A 118 12.98 -3.72 -16.82
C PRO A 118 12.88 -4.15 -15.36
N ALA A 119 14.04 -4.32 -14.71
CA ALA A 119 14.11 -4.73 -13.31
C ALA A 119 13.36 -3.79 -12.35
N THR A 120 13.31 -2.49 -12.67
CA THR A 120 12.54 -1.48 -11.92
C THR A 120 11.03 -1.72 -11.96
N GLY A 121 10.51 -2.38 -13.01
CA GLY A 121 9.09 -2.72 -13.11
C GLY A 121 8.78 -4.09 -12.50
N VAL A 122 9.64 -5.08 -12.71
CA VAL A 122 9.42 -6.45 -12.20
C VAL A 122 9.64 -6.50 -10.69
N SER A 123 10.77 -5.97 -10.21
CA SER A 123 11.28 -6.18 -8.84
C SER A 123 11.55 -4.89 -8.06
N GLY A 124 11.26 -3.73 -8.66
CA GLY A 124 11.57 -2.41 -8.09
C GLY A 124 10.43 -1.78 -7.30
N LEU A 125 10.73 -0.62 -6.74
CA LEU A 125 9.78 0.23 -6.02
C LEU A 125 9.57 1.54 -6.78
N ASP A 126 8.40 2.17 -6.64
CA ASP A 126 8.13 3.48 -7.24
C ASP A 126 7.52 4.44 -6.20
N LEU A 127 8.24 5.52 -5.91
CA LEU A 127 7.89 6.48 -4.86
C LEU A 127 7.28 7.73 -5.46
N TYR A 128 6.10 8.09 -4.97
CA TYR A 128 5.40 9.32 -5.29
C TYR A 128 5.25 10.18 -4.04
N VAL A 129 5.19 11.49 -4.26
CA VAL A 129 4.91 12.49 -3.24
C VAL A 129 3.67 13.27 -3.63
N LYS A 130 2.82 13.57 -2.65
CA LYS A 130 1.63 14.40 -2.85
C LYS A 130 2.00 15.87 -2.73
N THR A 131 1.69 16.61 -3.77
CA THR A 131 1.83 18.07 -3.81
C THR A 131 0.79 18.75 -2.92
N GLU A 132 1.04 20.00 -2.54
CA GLU A 132 0.08 20.84 -1.80
C GLU A 132 -1.25 21.01 -2.55
N ALA A 133 -1.20 21.03 -3.89
CA ALA A 133 -2.38 21.06 -4.75
C ALA A 133 -3.17 19.73 -4.78
N GLY A 134 -2.73 18.71 -4.02
CA GLY A 134 -3.37 17.40 -3.91
C GLY A 134 -3.02 16.40 -5.02
N SER A 135 -2.21 16.79 -6.01
CA SER A 135 -1.77 15.91 -7.10
C SER A 135 -0.57 15.05 -6.68
N TRP A 136 -0.51 13.81 -7.14
CA TRP A 136 0.66 12.94 -6.98
C TRP A 136 1.72 13.24 -8.04
N ARG A 137 2.99 13.27 -7.63
CA ARG A 137 4.15 13.44 -8.51
C ARG A 137 5.15 12.34 -8.23
N TRP A 138 5.72 11.79 -9.30
CA TRP A 138 6.83 10.86 -9.21
C TRP A 138 8.02 11.54 -8.53
N LEU A 139 8.66 10.83 -7.59
CA LEU A 139 9.82 11.33 -6.85
C LEU A 139 11.06 10.48 -7.14
N ALA A 140 10.94 9.17 -7.06
CA ALA A 140 12.08 8.26 -7.21
C ALA A 140 11.66 6.83 -7.53
N ASN A 141 12.61 6.00 -7.98
CA ASN A 141 12.43 4.55 -8.02
C ASN A 141 13.51 3.81 -7.23
N GLY A 142 13.12 2.70 -6.62
CA GLY A 142 14.04 1.73 -6.01
C GLY A 142 14.47 0.73 -7.07
N ARG A 143 15.75 0.80 -7.48
CA ARG A 143 16.29 -0.10 -8.50
C ARG A 143 16.85 -1.36 -7.83
N PRO A 144 16.29 -2.55 -8.10
CA PRO A 144 16.84 -3.79 -7.56
C PRO A 144 18.11 -4.15 -8.34
N THR A 145 19.12 -4.64 -7.63
CA THR A 145 20.39 -5.09 -8.21
C THR A 145 20.81 -6.46 -7.70
N THR A 146 20.21 -6.94 -6.60
CA THR A 146 20.55 -8.19 -5.92
C THR A 146 19.31 -8.97 -5.53
N PHE A 147 19.49 -10.25 -5.17
CA PHE A 147 18.45 -11.11 -4.60
C PHE A 147 19.02 -11.82 -3.35
N PRO A 148 18.22 -11.99 -2.27
CA PRO A 148 16.86 -11.48 -2.11
C PRO A 148 16.81 -10.02 -1.67
N GLU A 149 17.84 -9.58 -0.93
CA GLU A 149 17.86 -8.29 -0.26
C GLU A 149 18.28 -7.16 -1.20
N ASN A 150 17.58 -6.04 -1.11
CA ASN A 150 17.92 -4.79 -1.77
C ASN A 150 17.78 -3.64 -0.76
N GLN A 151 18.69 -2.67 -0.84
CA GLN A 151 18.62 -1.45 -0.06
C GLN A 151 19.11 -0.27 -0.90
N VAL A 152 18.32 0.80 -0.93
CA VAL A 152 18.67 2.02 -1.67
C VAL A 152 18.27 3.27 -0.89
N THR A 153 18.94 4.38 -1.16
CA THR A 153 18.39 5.71 -0.89
C THR A 153 17.49 6.11 -2.06
N LEU A 154 16.21 6.32 -1.79
CA LEU A 154 15.23 6.72 -2.80
C LEU A 154 15.33 8.22 -3.10
N ALA A 155 15.43 9.04 -2.06
CA ALA A 155 15.50 10.49 -2.19
C ALA A 155 16.30 11.09 -1.04
N GLU A 156 17.04 12.17 -1.32
CA GLU A 156 17.84 12.95 -0.38
C GLU A 156 17.56 14.44 -0.58
N SER A 157 17.93 15.26 0.39
CA SER A 157 17.77 16.73 0.32
C SER A 157 16.33 17.16 0.04
N ILE A 158 15.34 16.39 0.53
CA ILE A 158 13.93 16.75 0.46
C ILE A 158 13.75 18.02 1.30
N PRO A 159 13.14 19.09 0.76
CA PRO A 159 12.96 20.33 1.51
C PRO A 159 12.20 20.08 2.82
N ALA A 160 12.40 20.89 3.85
CA ALA A 160 11.69 20.71 5.12
C ALA A 160 10.16 20.71 4.93
N GLY A 161 9.46 19.97 5.80
CA GLY A 161 8.00 19.97 5.90
C GLY A 161 7.36 18.59 5.75
N ASP A 162 6.19 18.46 6.35
CA ASP A 162 5.38 17.25 6.30
C ASP A 162 4.85 16.96 4.90
N ARG A 163 5.19 15.79 4.36
CA ARG A 163 4.69 15.34 3.06
C ARG A 163 4.11 13.95 3.14
N GLU A 164 3.09 13.75 2.32
CA GLU A 164 2.44 12.46 2.14
C GLU A 164 3.06 11.75 0.93
N TYR A 165 3.40 10.49 1.12
CA TYR A 165 4.08 9.64 0.15
C TYR A 165 3.27 8.39 -0.15
N MET A 166 3.45 7.87 -1.37
CA MET A 166 2.92 6.59 -1.82
C MET A 166 4.07 5.79 -2.43
N LEU A 167 4.39 4.65 -1.84
CA LEU A 167 5.43 3.74 -2.31
C LEU A 167 4.77 2.50 -2.91
N TYR A 168 4.78 2.39 -4.23
CA TYR A 168 4.31 1.20 -4.94
C TYR A 168 5.33 0.07 -4.84
N LEU A 169 4.81 -1.16 -4.66
CA LEU A 169 5.58 -2.40 -4.52
C LEU A 169 5.84 -3.06 -5.90
N PRO A 170 6.73 -4.07 -5.98
CA PRO A 170 7.04 -4.76 -7.22
C PRO A 170 5.82 -5.34 -7.95
N LEU A 171 5.86 -5.35 -9.28
CA LEU A 171 4.75 -5.84 -10.10
C LEU A 171 4.80 -7.34 -10.37
N TYR A 172 5.99 -7.93 -10.38
CA TYR A 172 6.23 -9.34 -10.74
C TYR A 172 7.24 -10.01 -9.81
N ASN A 173 7.26 -9.60 -8.53
CA ASN A 173 8.04 -10.25 -7.47
C ASN A 173 7.32 -10.17 -6.12
#